data_AF-A0A350DMR5-F1
#
_entry.id   AF-A0A350DMR5-F1
#
_cell.length_a   1.000
_cell.length_b   1.000
_cell.length_c   1.000
_cell.angle_alpha   90.00
_cell.angle_beta   90.00
_cell.angle_gamma   90.00
#
_symmetry.space_group_name_H-M   'P 1'
#
loop_
_entity.id
_entity.type
_entity.pdbx_description
1 polymer ?
#
loop_
_entity_poly.entity_id
_entity_poly.type
_entity_poly.pdbx_seq_one_letter_code
_entity_poly.pdbx_strand_id
1 'polypeptide(L)'
;MGKSGLTISLVGVALLTLSGCATTQSLTPEQCQNSNWQEVGYVDGLLGRSGAYFGNYTNQCASVVGATPNRVLWEQGRQQGLKNYCTELNAYKLGREGYDWQPVCPLEGIEKLEEAYAQGRYYYMRQRDLDYLRSPYPFGYGPGRFGYGYRPFGYAW
;
A
#
# COMPACT_ATOMS: atom_id res chain seq x y z
N MET A 1 30.28 -23.85 59.45
CA MET A 1 29.76 -22.52 59.82
C MET A 1 30.19 -21.54 58.73
N GLY A 2 29.38 -20.80 58.00
CA GLY A 2 27.94 -20.64 57.88
C GLY A 2 27.68 -19.47 56.90
N LYS A 3 26.62 -19.61 56.08
CA LYS A 3 25.79 -18.57 55.40
C LYS A 3 26.47 -17.63 54.39
N SER A 4 25.87 -17.06 53.34
CA SER A 4 24.67 -17.23 52.50
C SER A 4 24.65 -16.00 51.58
N GLY A 5 24.07 -16.09 50.37
CA GLY A 5 23.65 -14.94 49.54
C GLY A 5 24.43 -14.86 48.22
N LEU A 6 23.96 -15.35 47.07
CA LEU A 6 22.72 -15.05 46.32
C LEU A 6 22.76 -13.64 45.69
N THR A 7 23.35 -13.53 44.50
CA THR A 7 23.16 -12.44 43.53
C THR A 7 23.22 -13.03 42.10
N ILE A 8 22.11 -13.57 41.62
CA ILE A 8 21.26 -13.01 40.56
C ILE A 8 21.91 -13.10 39.17
N SER A 9 21.47 -14.14 38.45
CA SER A 9 21.52 -14.30 36.99
C SER A 9 21.38 -12.97 36.24
N LEU A 10 22.42 -12.58 35.50
CA LEU A 10 22.35 -11.46 34.57
C LEU A 10 21.71 -11.95 33.26
N VAL A 11 20.40 -12.19 33.33
CA VAL A 11 19.49 -12.26 32.19
C VAL A 11 19.38 -10.83 31.66
N GLY A 12 20.33 -10.43 30.83
CA GLY A 12 20.31 -9.16 30.09
C GLY A 12 19.53 -9.34 28.81
N VAL A 13 18.20 -9.36 28.93
CA VAL A 13 17.26 -9.33 27.80
C VAL A 13 17.52 -8.05 27.01
N ALA A 14 18.26 -8.17 25.90
CA ALA A 14 18.26 -7.17 24.85
C ALA A 14 16.89 -7.25 24.15
N LEU A 15 15.89 -6.61 24.75
CA LEU A 15 14.65 -6.24 24.09
C LEU A 15 15.03 -5.29 22.95
N LEU A 16 15.21 -5.87 21.76
CA LEU A 16 15.16 -5.16 20.50
C LEU A 16 13.77 -4.50 20.42
N THR A 17 13.70 -3.24 20.84
CA THR A 17 12.57 -2.36 20.53
C THR A 17 12.57 -2.13 19.02
N LEU A 18 11.98 -3.07 18.28
CA LEU A 18 11.41 -2.80 16.98
C LEU A 18 10.25 -1.82 17.19
N SER A 19 10.59 -0.54 17.38
CA SER A 19 9.67 0.55 17.09
C SER A 19 9.38 0.47 15.60
N GLY A 20 8.34 -0.29 15.25
CA GLY A 20 7.80 -0.31 13.91
C GLY A 20 7.46 1.12 13.54
N CYS A 21 8.09 1.63 12.48
CA CYS A 21 7.60 2.80 11.77
C CYS A 21 6.22 2.42 11.24
N ALA A 22 5.17 2.70 12.01
CA ALA A 22 3.79 2.66 11.56
C ALA A 22 3.64 3.70 10.45
N THR A 23 3.94 3.27 9.22
CA THR A 23 3.73 3.98 7.98
C THR A 23 2.27 3.87 7.58
N THR A 24 1.38 4.28 8.49
CA THR A 24 -0.01 4.57 8.16
C THR A 24 -0.19 6.06 8.31
N GLN A 25 -0.03 6.78 7.20
CA GLN A 25 -0.49 8.18 7.05
C GLN A 25 -2.03 8.20 7.05
N SER A 26 -2.65 7.63 8.07
CA SER A 26 -4.02 7.90 8.45
C SER A 26 -3.98 9.18 9.26
N LEU A 27 -4.48 10.28 8.69
CA LEU A 27 -4.58 11.53 9.45
C LEU A 27 -5.39 11.26 10.71
N THR A 28 -4.83 11.59 11.88
CA THR A 28 -5.61 11.58 13.11
C THR A 28 -6.61 12.74 13.08
N PRO A 29 -7.75 12.66 13.79
CA PRO A 29 -8.74 13.73 13.81
C PRO A 29 -8.15 15.10 14.17
N GLU A 30 -7.18 15.14 15.08
CA GLU A 30 -6.46 16.34 15.51
C GLU A 30 -5.55 16.93 14.42
N GLN A 31 -4.98 16.08 13.55
CA GLN A 31 -4.15 16.52 12.43
C GLN A 31 -4.97 17.29 11.39
N CYS A 32 -6.30 17.11 11.33
CA CYS A 32 -7.15 17.80 10.37
C CYS A 32 -7.16 19.34 10.53
N GLN A 33 -6.92 19.88 11.75
CA GLN A 33 -6.92 21.34 11.97
C GLN A 33 -5.64 22.02 11.47
N ASN A 34 -4.49 21.35 11.58
CA ASN A 34 -3.17 21.93 11.31
C ASN A 34 -2.47 21.35 10.07
N SER A 35 -3.12 20.46 9.33
CA SER A 35 -2.52 19.82 8.16
C SER A 35 -2.45 20.74 6.96
N ASN A 36 -1.32 20.69 6.25
CA ASN A 36 -1.20 21.28 4.93
C ASN A 36 -1.89 20.37 3.90
N TRP A 37 -3.12 20.72 3.51
CA TRP A 37 -3.91 19.95 2.54
C TRP A 37 -3.23 19.78 1.18
N GLN A 38 -2.38 20.73 0.77
CA GLN A 38 -1.61 20.59 -0.48
C GLN A 38 -0.58 19.46 -0.39
N GLU A 39 0.11 19.33 0.74
CA GLU A 39 1.08 18.24 0.94
C GLU A 39 0.37 16.88 1.05
N VAL A 40 -0.75 16.82 1.77
CA VAL A 40 -1.59 15.62 1.85
C VAL A 40 -2.04 15.19 0.44
N GLY A 41 -2.49 16.17 -0.36
CA GLY A 41 -2.85 15.95 -1.76
C GLY A 41 -1.67 15.44 -2.58
N TYR A 42 -0.49 16.03 -2.43
CA TYR A 42 0.72 15.62 -3.14
C TYR A 42 1.07 14.16 -2.88
N VAL A 43 1.11 13.76 -1.62
CA VAL A 43 1.35 12.35 -1.22
C VAL A 43 0.27 11.42 -1.77
N ASP A 44 -1.00 11.83 -1.74
CA ASP A 44 -2.09 11.06 -2.31
C ASP A 44 -1.97 10.89 -3.83
N GLY A 45 -1.50 11.93 -4.51
CA GLY A 45 -1.18 11.89 -5.94
C GLY A 45 -0.04 10.93 -6.26
N LEU A 46 1.01 10.89 -5.43
CA LEU A 46 2.12 9.94 -5.56
C LEU A 46 1.67 8.48 -5.42
N LEU A 47 0.60 8.23 -4.65
CA LEU A 47 0.02 6.90 -4.45
C LEU A 47 -1.06 6.55 -5.48
N GLY A 48 -1.40 7.46 -6.40
CA GLY A 48 -2.45 7.24 -7.40
C GLY A 48 -3.87 7.22 -6.81
N ARG A 49 -4.10 7.89 -5.67
CA ARG A 49 -5.44 7.95 -5.06
C ARG A 49 -6.39 8.77 -5.92
N SER A 50 -7.61 8.25 -6.09
CA SER A 50 -8.66 8.90 -6.87
C SER A 50 -9.25 10.10 -6.12
N GLY A 51 -9.89 11.02 -6.86
CA GLY A 51 -10.60 12.16 -6.28
C GLY A 51 -11.67 11.77 -5.26
N ALA A 52 -12.24 10.57 -5.38
CA ALA A 52 -13.23 10.03 -4.44
C ALA A 52 -12.64 9.77 -3.04
N TYR A 53 -11.32 9.54 -2.94
CA TYR A 53 -10.65 9.32 -1.67
C TYR A 53 -10.77 10.51 -0.71
N PHE A 54 -10.99 11.73 -1.23
CA PHE A 54 -11.21 12.91 -0.40
C PHE A 54 -12.40 12.77 0.57
N GLY A 55 -13.42 11.98 0.20
CA GLY A 55 -14.56 11.70 1.08
C GLY A 55 -14.15 11.00 2.38
N ASN A 56 -13.03 10.27 2.38
CA ASN A 56 -12.49 9.67 3.61
C ASN A 56 -12.00 10.75 4.58
N TYR A 57 -11.37 11.82 4.09
CA TYR A 57 -10.94 12.94 4.92
C TYR A 57 -12.12 13.72 5.50
N THR A 58 -13.17 13.93 4.71
CA THR A 58 -14.38 14.60 5.23
C THR A 58 -15.01 13.81 6.37
N ASN A 59 -15.01 12.48 6.27
CA ASN A 59 -15.56 11.61 7.33
C ASN A 59 -14.66 11.55 8.57
N GLN A 60 -13.34 11.46 8.38
CA GLN A 60 -12.37 11.40 9.49
C GLN A 60 -12.35 12.72 10.29
N CYS A 61 -12.35 13.85 9.58
CA CYS A 61 -12.28 15.18 10.17
C CYS A 61 -13.64 15.70 10.69
N ALA A 62 -14.76 15.06 10.33
CA ALA A 62 -16.09 15.46 10.82
C ALA A 62 -16.23 15.40 12.35
N SER A 63 -15.39 14.60 13.01
CA SER A 63 -15.35 14.49 14.48
C SER A 63 -14.74 15.70 15.18
N VAL A 64 -14.02 16.59 14.46
CA VAL A 64 -13.32 17.74 15.04
C VAL A 64 -13.99 19.05 14.60
N VAL A 65 -14.55 19.76 15.58
CA VAL A 65 -15.16 21.07 15.36
C VAL A 65 -14.09 22.06 14.85
N GLY A 66 -14.34 22.66 13.69
CA GLY A 66 -13.43 23.64 13.06
C GLY A 66 -12.38 23.05 12.12
N ALA A 67 -12.24 21.72 12.03
CA ALA A 67 -11.33 21.08 11.09
C ALA A 67 -12.02 20.83 9.75
N THR A 68 -12.10 21.85 8.88
CA THR A 68 -12.73 21.69 7.55
C THR A 68 -11.66 21.35 6.51
N PRO A 69 -11.68 20.14 5.91
CA PRO A 69 -10.75 19.80 4.84
C PRO A 69 -10.87 20.70 3.62
N ASN A 70 -9.75 21.24 3.14
CA ASN A 70 -9.75 22.07 1.95
C ASN A 70 -9.56 21.22 0.68
N ARG A 71 -10.68 20.98 -0.02
CA ARG A 71 -10.70 20.19 -1.26
C ARG A 71 -9.84 20.80 -2.37
N VAL A 72 -9.81 22.12 -2.49
CA VAL A 72 -9.11 22.81 -3.58
C VAL A 72 -7.60 22.66 -3.42
N LEU A 73 -7.08 22.90 -2.22
CA LEU A 73 -5.65 22.73 -1.93
C LEU A 73 -5.19 21.27 -2.09
N TRP A 74 -6.01 20.34 -1.60
CA TRP A 74 -5.75 18.91 -1.76
C TRP A 74 -5.70 18.50 -3.23
N GLU A 75 -6.67 18.92 -4.03
CA GLU A 75 -6.70 18.58 -5.45
C GLU A 75 -5.49 19.19 -6.20
N GLN A 76 -5.08 20.41 -5.86
CA GLN A 76 -3.88 21.03 -6.44
C GLN A 76 -2.61 20.22 -6.14
N GLY A 77 -2.44 19.80 -4.88
CA GLY A 77 -1.34 18.92 -4.49
C GLY A 77 -1.40 17.58 -5.23
N ARG A 78 -2.58 16.98 -5.31
CA ARG A 78 -2.81 15.68 -5.97
C ARG A 78 -2.41 15.71 -7.44
N GLN A 79 -2.77 16.77 -8.15
CA GLN A 79 -2.36 16.93 -9.55
C GLN A 79 -0.84 17.06 -9.70
N GLN A 80 -0.14 17.65 -8.73
CA GLN A 80 1.32 17.71 -8.73
C GLN A 80 1.94 16.33 -8.48
N GLY A 81 1.40 15.57 -7.52
CA GLY A 81 1.88 14.21 -7.22
C GLY A 81 1.61 13.22 -8.36
N LEU A 82 0.46 13.36 -9.03
CA LEU A 82 0.09 12.52 -10.18
C LEU A 82 1.09 12.60 -11.33
N LYS A 83 1.80 13.72 -11.52
CA LYS A 83 2.85 13.81 -12.54
C LYS A 83 3.97 12.80 -12.35
N ASN A 84 4.26 12.44 -11.09
CA ASN A 84 5.27 11.42 -10.77
C ASN A 84 4.69 10.01 -10.79
N TYR A 85 3.40 9.86 -10.42
CA TYR A 85 2.71 8.57 -10.49
C TYR A 85 2.46 8.11 -11.93
N CYS A 86 2.04 9.03 -12.80
CA CYS A 86 1.66 8.81 -14.20
C CYS A 86 2.88 8.76 -15.12
N THR A 87 3.76 7.80 -14.86
CA THR A 87 4.93 7.52 -15.68
C THR A 87 4.91 6.07 -16.15
N GLU A 88 5.39 5.82 -17.37
CA GLU A 88 5.44 4.47 -17.96
C GLU A 88 6.21 3.50 -17.06
N LEU A 89 7.34 3.96 -16.49
CA LEU A 89 8.15 3.18 -15.57
C LEU A 89 7.38 2.79 -14.31
N ASN A 90 6.61 3.71 -13.73
CA ASN A 90 5.82 3.41 -12.53
C ASN A 90 4.65 2.46 -12.85
N ALA A 91 3.96 2.68 -13.97
CA ALA A 91 2.92 1.78 -14.45
C ALA A 91 3.46 0.35 -14.66
N TYR A 92 4.60 0.20 -15.33
CA TYR A 92 5.27 -1.10 -15.48
C TYR A 92 5.63 -1.74 -14.14
N LYS A 93 6.22 -0.97 -13.21
CA LYS A 93 6.60 -1.46 -11.87
C LYS A 93 5.39 -1.98 -11.10
N LEU A 94 4.30 -1.21 -11.05
CA LEU A 94 3.05 -1.64 -10.40
C LEU A 94 2.54 -2.94 -11.01
N GLY A 95 2.58 -3.05 -12.34
CA GLY A 95 2.23 -4.28 -13.04
C GLY A 95 3.14 -5.46 -12.65
N ARG A 96 4.45 -5.25 -12.62
CA ARG A 96 5.46 -6.26 -12.27
C ARG A 96 5.35 -6.76 -10.84
N GLU A 97 4.92 -5.91 -9.92
CA GLU A 97 4.75 -6.22 -8.51
C GLU A 97 3.37 -6.82 -8.21
N GLY A 98 2.46 -6.80 -9.18
CA GLY A 98 1.11 -7.36 -9.03
C GLY A 98 0.12 -6.41 -8.37
N TYR A 99 0.44 -5.12 -8.27
CA TYR A 99 -0.49 -4.10 -7.82
C TYR A 99 -1.48 -3.72 -8.92
N ASP A 100 -2.61 -3.16 -8.50
CA ASP A 100 -3.61 -2.60 -9.40
C ASP A 100 -3.24 -1.16 -9.74
N TRP A 101 -3.30 -0.83 -11.04
CA TRP A 101 -3.09 0.53 -11.51
C TRP A 101 -4.43 1.25 -11.62
N GLN A 102 -4.49 2.48 -11.12
CA GLN A 102 -5.71 3.28 -11.12
C GLN A 102 -5.76 4.20 -12.36
N PRO A 103 -6.92 4.33 -13.04
CA PRO A 103 -7.09 5.21 -14.20
C PRO A 103 -7.28 6.67 -13.77
N VAL A 104 -6.31 7.21 -13.01
CA VAL A 104 -6.30 8.59 -12.48
C VAL A 104 -5.41 9.52 -13.30
N CYS A 105 -4.70 8.97 -14.28
CA CYS A 105 -3.77 9.68 -15.14
C CYS A 105 -4.49 10.48 -16.24
N PRO A 106 -3.86 11.54 -16.77
CA PRO A 106 -4.41 12.28 -17.90
C PRO A 106 -4.61 11.36 -19.11
N LEU A 107 -5.59 11.70 -19.94
CA LEU A 107 -5.91 10.92 -21.15
C LEU A 107 -4.78 10.97 -22.20
N GLU A 108 -3.97 12.04 -22.16
CA GLU A 108 -2.81 12.19 -23.02
C GLU A 108 -1.75 11.13 -22.69
N GLY A 109 -1.52 10.21 -23.63
CA GLY A 109 -0.54 9.13 -23.47
C GLY A 109 -1.00 7.96 -22.59
N ILE A 110 -2.30 7.88 -22.25
CA ILE A 110 -2.84 6.80 -21.42
C ILE A 110 -2.58 5.41 -22.02
N GLU A 111 -2.63 5.28 -23.34
CA GLU A 111 -2.37 4.02 -24.06
C GLU A 111 -0.97 3.48 -23.75
N LYS A 112 0.05 4.34 -23.72
CA LYS A 112 1.42 3.92 -23.38
C LYS A 112 1.54 3.48 -21.92
N LEU A 113 0.83 4.14 -21.01
CA LEU A 113 0.79 3.76 -19.59
C LEU A 113 0.12 2.41 -19.41
N GLU A 114 -1.00 2.17 -20.10
CA GLU A 114 -1.73 0.91 -20.10
C GLU A 114 -0.88 -0.23 -20.69
N GLU A 115 -0.20 0.01 -21.81
CA GLU A 115 0.72 -0.96 -22.41
C GLU A 115 1.86 -1.32 -21.44
N ALA A 116 2.50 -0.31 -20.83
CA ALA A 116 3.57 -0.52 -19.85
C ALA A 116 3.07 -1.32 -18.63
N TYR A 117 1.89 -0.99 -18.11
CA TYR A 117 1.25 -1.74 -17.02
C TYR A 117 0.96 -3.19 -17.43
N ALA A 118 0.35 -3.40 -18.61
CA ALA A 118 0.02 -4.71 -19.14
C ALA A 118 1.26 -5.59 -19.32
N GLN A 119 2.36 -5.01 -19.82
CA GLN A 119 3.64 -5.69 -19.93
C GLN A 119 4.19 -6.10 -18.56
N GLY A 120 4.10 -5.22 -17.56
CA GLY A 120 4.47 -5.55 -16.19
C GLY A 120 3.63 -6.70 -15.62
N ARG A 121 2.32 -6.61 -15.78
CA ARG A 121 1.36 -7.64 -15.33
C ARG A 121 1.59 -8.99 -15.98
N TYR A 122 1.93 -9.01 -17.27
CA TYR A 122 2.26 -10.25 -17.98
C TYR A 122 3.37 -11.01 -17.25
N TYR A 123 4.48 -10.35 -16.93
CA TYR A 123 5.57 -11.02 -16.22
C TYR A 123 5.23 -11.40 -14.78
N TYR A 124 4.43 -10.60 -14.07
CA TYR A 124 3.93 -10.97 -12.75
C TYR A 124 3.14 -12.30 -12.81
N MET A 125 2.23 -12.43 -13.79
CA MET A 125 1.47 -13.68 -13.97
C MET A 125 2.38 -14.86 -14.29
N ARG A 126 3.38 -14.68 -15.18
CA ARG A 126 4.34 -15.75 -15.50
C ARG A 126 5.17 -16.17 -14.29
N GLN A 127 5.63 -15.22 -13.48
CA GLN A 127 6.39 -15.51 -12.27
C GLN A 127 5.53 -16.30 -11.28
N ARG A 128 4.29 -15.85 -11.06
CA ARG A 128 3.32 -16.54 -10.20
C ARG A 128 3.04 -17.97 -10.68
N ASP A 129 2.90 -18.18 -11.99
CA ASP A 129 2.70 -19.52 -12.55
C ASP A 129 3.91 -20.43 -12.33
N LEU A 130 5.13 -19.91 -12.48
CA LEU A 130 6.36 -20.66 -12.17
C LEU A 130 6.46 -21.00 -10.68
N ASP A 131 6.16 -20.05 -9.81
CA ASP A 131 6.18 -20.26 -8.35
C ASP A 131 5.15 -21.33 -7.93
N TYR A 132 3.98 -21.31 -8.57
CA TYR A 132 2.96 -22.35 -8.40
C TYR A 132 3.45 -23.74 -8.84
N LEU A 133 4.08 -23.85 -10.02
CA LEU A 133 4.60 -25.13 -10.53
C LEU A 133 5.79 -25.67 -9.75
N ARG A 134 6.58 -24.79 -9.11
CA ARG A 134 7.69 -25.16 -8.23
C ARG A 134 7.21 -25.72 -6.89
N SER A 135 5.98 -25.44 -6.48
CA SER A 135 5.44 -25.94 -5.22
C SER A 135 5.39 -27.47 -5.22
N PRO A 136 5.82 -28.15 -4.14
CA PRO A 136 5.75 -29.62 -4.04
C PRO A 136 4.34 -30.20 -4.18
N TYR A 137 3.31 -29.38 -3.94
CA TYR A 137 1.90 -29.74 -4.09
C TYR A 137 1.12 -28.63 -4.81
N PRO A 138 1.23 -28.52 -6.15
CA PRO A 138 0.48 -27.52 -6.91
C PRO A 138 -1.04 -27.75 -6.78
N PHE A 139 -1.47 -29.01 -6.71
CA PHE A 139 -2.87 -29.41 -6.68
C PHE A 139 -3.47 -29.61 -5.27
N GLY A 140 -2.79 -29.12 -4.21
CA GLY A 140 -3.37 -29.04 -2.87
C GLY A 140 -3.53 -30.38 -2.14
N TYR A 141 -2.43 -30.90 -1.60
CA TYR A 141 -2.44 -31.79 -0.42
C TYR A 141 -1.36 -31.30 0.55
N GLY A 142 -1.57 -30.11 1.12
CA GLY A 142 -0.79 -29.57 2.23
C GLY A 142 -1.73 -28.94 3.24
N PRO A 143 -1.40 -28.91 4.54
CA PRO A 143 -2.28 -28.37 5.58
C PRO A 143 -2.27 -26.82 5.51
N GLY A 144 -2.94 -26.28 4.49
CA GLY A 144 -3.12 -24.85 4.30
C GLY A 144 -4.34 -24.38 5.07
N ARG A 145 -4.14 -23.66 6.18
CA ARG A 145 -5.13 -22.71 6.69
C ARG A 145 -5.42 -21.72 5.55
N PHE A 146 -6.70 -21.56 5.20
CA PHE A 146 -7.24 -20.60 4.21
C PHE A 146 -7.21 -21.08 2.75
N GLY A 147 -8.31 -21.72 2.35
CA GLY A 147 -8.55 -22.29 1.02
C GLY A 147 -8.89 -21.29 -0.08
N TYR A 148 -7.96 -20.40 -0.43
CA TYR A 148 -7.98 -19.72 -1.73
C TYR A 148 -6.99 -20.42 -2.67
N GLY A 149 -7.44 -21.53 -3.27
CA GLY A 149 -6.67 -22.24 -4.28
C GLY A 149 -6.58 -21.40 -5.55
N TYR A 150 -5.38 -20.91 -5.87
CA TYR A 150 -5.08 -20.35 -7.19
C TYR A 150 -5.28 -21.45 -8.24
N ARG A 151 -6.26 -21.26 -9.14
CA ARG A 151 -6.49 -22.13 -10.30
C ARG A 151 -5.82 -21.49 -11.51
N PRO A 152 -4.74 -22.06 -12.05
CA PRO A 152 -4.04 -21.50 -13.21
C PRO A 152 -4.91 -21.49 -14.48
N PHE A 153 -5.89 -22.40 -14.55
CA PHE A 153 -6.83 -22.55 -15.65
C PHE A 153 -8.25 -22.22 -15.16
N GLY A 154 -8.55 -20.94 -15.02
CA GLY A 154 -9.88 -20.47 -14.65
C GLY A 154 -10.83 -20.51 -15.84
N TYR A 155 -11.51 -21.64 -16.07
CA TYR A 155 -12.87 -21.58 -16.61
C TYR A 155 -13.80 -21.61 -15.40
N ALA A 156 -14.31 -20.44 -15.01
CA ALA A 156 -15.48 -20.36 -14.16
C ALA A 156 -16.70 -20.51 -15.09
N TRP A 157 -17.41 -21.62 -14.96
CA TRP A 157 -18.81 -21.72 -15.39
C TRP A 157 -19.69 -21.19 -14.27
#